data_AF-A0A934TD65-F1
#
_entry.id   AF-A0A934TD65-F1
#
_cell.length_a   1.000
_cell.length_b   1.000
_cell.length_c   1.000
_cell.angle_alpha   90.00
_cell.angle_beta   90.00
_cell.angle_gamma   90.00
#
_symmetry.space_group_name_H-M   'P 1'
#
loop_
_entity.id
_entity.type
_entity.pdbx_description
1 polymer ?
#
loop_
_entity_poly.entity_id
_entity_poly.type
_entity_poly.pdbx_seq_one_letter_code
_entity_poly.pdbx_strand_id
1 'polypeptide(L)'
;MKKYRIKKEAEQFFCESYRGQIQPLEWFVSRNISKKALDKIEDVIISYGWEKEGYTDLHGWGSQEGSRVNLTVKFPQSRHEEYINIKEKFKDMMGEMQKVVDKWYNENK
;
A
#
# COMPACT_ATOMS: atom_id res chain seq x y z
N MET A 1 5.41 4.60 -10.50
CA MET A 1 6.34 3.80 -11.32
C MET A 1 6.32 2.40 -10.76
N LYS A 2 6.08 1.38 -11.60
CA LYS A 2 5.95 -0.01 -11.15
C LYS A 2 7.25 -0.46 -10.50
N LYS A 3 7.15 -1.08 -9.32
CA LYS A 3 8.29 -1.64 -8.59
C LYS A 3 8.29 -3.17 -8.72
N TYR A 4 9.47 -3.77 -8.57
CA TYR A 4 9.69 -5.19 -8.69
C TYR A 4 10.57 -5.69 -7.54
N ARG A 5 10.49 -6.98 -7.24
CA ARG A 5 11.43 -7.70 -6.38
C ARG A 5 11.81 -9.02 -7.03
N ILE A 6 12.86 -9.66 -6.53
CA ILE A 6 13.18 -11.04 -6.91
C ILE A 6 12.15 -11.99 -6.28
N LYS A 7 11.71 -12.99 -7.06
CA LYS A 7 10.85 -14.07 -6.60
C LYS A 7 11.51 -14.87 -5.49
N LYS A 8 10.74 -15.26 -4.48
CA LYS A 8 11.27 -15.96 -3.30
C LYS A 8 12.02 -17.25 -3.68
N GLU A 9 11.49 -18.02 -4.63
CA GLU A 9 12.13 -19.24 -5.15
C GLU A 9 13.40 -18.96 -5.96
N ALA A 10 13.55 -17.75 -6.49
CA ALA A 10 14.70 -17.34 -7.27
C ALA A 10 15.81 -16.72 -6.40
N GLU A 11 15.51 -16.24 -5.19
CA GLU A 11 16.46 -15.57 -4.28
C GLU A 11 17.70 -16.41 -3.95
N GLN A 12 17.58 -17.74 -3.95
CA GLN A 12 18.70 -18.65 -3.73
C GLN A 12 19.79 -18.55 -4.82
N PHE A 13 19.43 -18.11 -6.03
CA PHE A 13 20.36 -17.95 -7.15
C PHE A 13 20.99 -16.56 -7.22
N PHE A 14 20.62 -15.66 -6.30
CA PHE A 14 21.17 -14.31 -6.23
C PHE A 14 21.92 -14.09 -4.92
N CYS A 15 22.89 -13.17 -4.95
CA CYS A 15 23.60 -12.77 -3.74
C CYS A 15 22.64 -12.05 -2.76
N GLU A 16 22.99 -12.12 -1.48
CA GLU A 16 22.14 -11.61 -0.40
C GLU A 16 21.79 -10.13 -0.54
N SER A 17 22.67 -9.33 -1.16
CA SER A 17 22.43 -7.90 -1.36
C SER A 17 21.23 -7.60 -2.27
N TYR A 18 20.79 -8.56 -3.10
CA TYR A 18 19.62 -8.42 -3.96
C TYR A 18 18.32 -8.96 -3.34
N ARG A 19 18.40 -9.77 -2.29
CA ARG A 19 17.24 -10.42 -1.68
C ARG A 19 16.34 -9.39 -1.01
N GLY A 20 15.03 -9.51 -1.20
CA GLY A 20 14.05 -8.57 -0.66
C GLY A 20 14.11 -7.12 -1.16
N GLN A 21 15.02 -6.75 -2.08
CA GLN A 21 15.08 -5.40 -2.64
C GLN A 21 13.87 -5.11 -3.52
N ILE A 22 13.34 -3.90 -3.38
CA ILE A 22 12.26 -3.37 -4.20
C ILE A 22 12.79 -2.20 -5.04
N GLN A 23 12.90 -2.40 -6.35
CA GLN A 23 13.49 -1.43 -7.27
C GLN A 23 12.68 -1.31 -8.58
N PRO A 24 12.87 -0.24 -9.37
CA PRO A 24 12.36 -0.17 -10.74
C PRO A 24 12.90 -1.28 -11.63
N LEU A 25 12.19 -1.59 -12.71
CA LEU A 25 12.59 -2.65 -13.65
C LEU A 25 13.98 -2.41 -14.23
N GLU A 26 14.28 -1.15 -14.54
CA GLU A 26 15.54 -0.71 -15.15
C GLU A 26 16.74 -1.03 -14.25
N TRP A 27 16.56 -0.96 -12.93
CA TRP A 27 17.60 -1.28 -11.95
C TRP A 27 17.99 -2.77 -11.97
N PHE A 28 17.02 -3.66 -12.18
CA PHE A 28 17.26 -5.10 -12.30
C PHE A 28 17.83 -5.46 -13.67
N VAL A 29 17.29 -4.86 -14.74
CA VAL A 29 17.76 -5.09 -16.11
C VAL A 29 19.21 -4.63 -16.28
N SER A 30 19.60 -3.49 -15.69
CA SER A 30 20.99 -3.01 -15.72
C SER A 30 21.98 -3.94 -15.00
N ARG A 31 21.48 -4.93 -14.25
CA ARG A 31 22.25 -5.93 -13.50
C ARG A 31 22.12 -7.34 -14.09
N ASN A 32 21.62 -7.45 -15.33
CA ASN A 32 21.37 -8.72 -16.02
C ASN A 32 20.38 -9.65 -15.29
N ILE A 33 19.49 -9.10 -14.46
CA ILE A 33 18.47 -9.89 -13.77
C ILE A 33 17.26 -10.04 -14.70
N SER A 34 16.91 -11.28 -15.03
CA SER A 34 15.80 -11.59 -15.94
C SER A 34 14.45 -11.21 -15.35
N LYS A 35 13.57 -10.61 -16.18
CA LYS A 35 12.19 -10.29 -15.77
C LYS A 35 11.40 -11.50 -15.29
N LYS A 36 11.74 -12.71 -15.75
CA LYS A 36 11.09 -13.97 -15.33
C LYS A 36 11.33 -14.30 -13.85
N ALA A 37 12.44 -13.82 -13.30
CA ALA A 37 12.83 -13.99 -11.91
C ALA A 37 12.26 -12.89 -10.99
N LEU A 38 11.46 -11.97 -11.53
CA LEU A 38 10.91 -10.84 -10.78
C LEU A 38 9.41 -11.01 -10.52
N ASP A 39 8.99 -10.62 -9.32
CA ASP A 39 7.59 -10.34 -9.00
C ASP A 39 7.35 -8.84 -9.09
N LYS A 40 6.24 -8.46 -9.72
CA LYS A 40 5.78 -7.07 -9.69
C LYS A 40 5.20 -6.79 -8.29
N ILE A 41 5.70 -5.74 -7.65
CA ILE A 41 5.16 -5.21 -6.41
C ILE A 41 4.16 -4.11 -6.77
N GLU A 42 2.93 -4.27 -6.30
CA GLU A 42 1.95 -3.20 -6.34
C GLU A 42 2.38 -2.08 -5.40
N ASP A 43 2.14 -0.83 -5.80
CA ASP A 43 2.37 0.29 -4.88
C ASP A 43 1.52 0.07 -3.63
N VAL A 44 2.04 0.40 -2.44
CA VAL A 44 1.20 0.51 -1.23
C VAL A 44 0.24 1.66 -1.47
N ILE A 45 -0.91 1.36 -2.06
CA ILE A 45 -2.07 2.23 -2.11
C ILE A 45 -3.02 1.62 -1.11
N ILE A 46 -3.02 2.18 0.10
CA ILE A 46 -3.99 1.77 1.10
C ILE A 46 -5.13 2.76 1.01
N SER A 47 -6.10 2.41 0.18
CA SER A 47 -7.43 3.00 0.22
C SER A 47 -8.16 2.38 1.41
N TYR A 48 -8.46 3.18 2.42
CA TYR A 48 -9.31 2.77 3.53
C TYR A 48 -10.69 3.39 3.34
N GLY A 49 -11.68 2.56 3.02
CA GLY A 49 -13.03 2.97 2.62
C GLY A 49 -13.61 2.01 1.58
N TRP A 50 -14.94 1.96 1.42
CA TRP A 50 -15.58 1.10 0.43
C TRP A 50 -15.25 1.60 -0.99
N GLU A 51 -14.50 0.81 -1.78
CA GLU A 51 -14.36 1.02 -3.22
C GLU A 51 -15.68 0.68 -3.91
N LYS A 52 -16.42 1.69 -4.37
CA LYS A 52 -17.32 1.52 -5.51
C LYS A 52 -16.70 2.24 -6.70
N GLU A 53 -16.56 1.51 -7.80
CA GLU A 53 -16.26 2.07 -9.11
C GLU A 53 -17.30 3.14 -9.45
N GLY A 54 -16.86 4.37 -9.72
CA GLY A 54 -17.74 5.47 -10.10
C GLY A 54 -17.66 6.67 -9.16
N TYR A 55 -16.59 7.45 -9.26
CA TYR A 55 -16.54 8.78 -8.67
C TYR A 55 -17.26 9.77 -9.59
N THR A 56 -18.57 9.93 -9.43
CA THR A 56 -19.26 11.17 -9.82
C THR A 56 -19.76 11.98 -8.64
N ASP A 57 -19.90 11.38 -7.46
CA ASP A 57 -20.66 12.04 -6.40
C ASP A 57 -19.83 12.29 -5.14
N LEU A 58 -19.44 13.55 -4.96
CA LEU A 58 -19.23 14.19 -3.66
C LEU A 58 -20.56 14.31 -2.86
N HIS A 59 -21.64 13.68 -3.35
CA HIS A 59 -23.01 13.84 -2.89
C HIS A 59 -23.69 12.49 -2.72
N GLY A 60 -23.79 12.03 -1.48
CA GLY A 60 -24.57 10.85 -1.12
C GLY A 60 -24.82 10.79 0.37
N TRP A 61 -25.22 11.91 0.98
CA TRP A 61 -25.62 11.97 2.39
C TRP A 61 -27.04 11.41 2.53
N GLY A 62 -27.16 10.09 2.48
CA GLY A 62 -28.36 9.41 2.98
C GLY A 62 -28.36 9.48 4.50
N SER A 63 -29.52 9.73 5.13
CA SER A 63 -29.66 9.81 6.60
C SER A 63 -29.23 8.55 7.37
N GLN A 64 -28.87 7.47 6.67
CA GLN A 64 -28.40 6.21 7.21
C GLN A 64 -26.92 5.90 6.92
N GLU A 65 -26.27 6.67 6.04
CA GLU A 65 -24.87 6.42 5.66
C GLU A 65 -23.99 7.59 6.11
N GLY A 66 -23.12 7.31 7.09
CA GLY A 66 -22.17 8.29 7.62
C GLY A 66 -21.14 8.79 6.60
N SER A 67 -20.28 9.72 7.02
CA SER A 67 -19.24 10.31 6.16
C SER A 67 -18.10 9.33 5.88
N ARG A 68 -17.54 9.38 4.67
CA ARG A 68 -16.40 8.55 4.24
C ARG A 68 -15.19 9.44 3.93
N VAL A 69 -14.00 9.00 4.34
CA VAL A 69 -12.73 9.70 4.07
C VAL A 69 -11.82 8.75 3.32
N ASN A 70 -11.44 9.11 2.10
CA ASN A 70 -10.42 8.40 1.34
C ASN A 70 -9.07 9.09 1.53
N LEU A 71 -8.10 8.34 2.04
CA LEU A 71 -6.71 8.79 2.18
C LEU A 71 -5.84 7.96 1.25
N THR A 72 -4.93 8.61 0.53
CA THR A 72 -3.88 7.93 -0.24
C THR A 72 -2.53 8.38 0.28
N VAL A 73 -1.77 7.45 0.86
CA VAL A 73 -0.38 7.68 1.29
C VAL A 73 0.56 6.81 0.50
N LYS A 74 1.58 7.42 -0.09
CA LYS A 74 2.59 6.72 -0.86
C LYS A 74 3.88 6.60 -0.06
N PHE A 75 4.25 5.37 0.30
CA PHE A 75 5.48 5.12 1.04
C PHE A 75 6.63 4.72 0.09
N PRO A 76 7.72 5.49 0.04
CA PRO A 76 8.90 5.13 -0.74
C PRO A 76 9.70 4.05 0.01
N GLN A 77 9.32 2.77 -0.12
CA GLN A 77 10.06 1.66 0.47
C GLN A 77 11.04 1.02 -0.51
N SER A 78 12.17 0.59 0.02
CA SER A 78 13.26 -0.06 -0.72
C SER A 78 13.41 -1.55 -0.42
N ARG A 79 12.78 -2.04 0.67
CA ARG A 79 12.79 -3.45 1.08
C ARG A 79 11.38 -4.00 1.29
N HIS A 80 11.22 -5.30 1.05
CA HIS A 80 9.93 -5.98 1.13
C HIS A 80 9.40 -6.16 2.55
N GLU A 81 10.25 -6.43 3.52
CA GLU A 81 9.83 -6.56 4.93
C GLU A 81 9.29 -5.24 5.47
N GLU A 82 9.95 -4.12 5.14
CA GLU A 82 9.49 -2.76 5.48
C GLU A 82 8.13 -2.45 4.83
N TYR A 83 7.95 -2.86 3.56
CA TYR A 83 6.68 -2.73 2.85
C TYR A 83 5.52 -3.45 3.58
N ILE A 84 5.74 -4.70 4.01
CA ILE A 84 4.71 -5.47 4.75
C ILE A 84 4.41 -4.79 6.08
N ASN A 85 5.44 -4.47 6.84
CA ASN A 85 5.31 -3.86 8.17
C ASN A 85 4.54 -2.53 8.13
N ILE A 86 4.82 -1.67 7.13
CA ILE A 86 4.09 -0.41 6.96
C ILE A 86 2.63 -0.66 6.59
N LYS A 87 2.37 -1.64 5.72
CA LYS A 87 1.00 -1.99 5.33
C LYS A 87 0.17 -2.43 6.53
N GLU A 88 0.75 -3.21 7.44
CA GLU A 88 0.11 -3.63 8.68
C GLU A 88 -0.12 -2.44 9.62
N LYS A 89 0.91 -1.65 9.92
CA LYS A 89 0.82 -0.49 10.81
C LYS A 89 -0.14 0.59 10.33
N PHE A 90 -0.31 0.75 9.01
CA PHE A 90 -1.25 1.71 8.45
C PHE A 90 -2.70 1.34 8.80
N LYS A 91 -3.03 0.05 8.84
CA LYS A 91 -4.36 -0.41 9.27
C LYS A 91 -4.64 -0.01 10.71
N ASP A 92 -3.65 -0.17 11.59
CA ASP A 92 -3.76 0.24 13.00
C ASP A 92 -3.94 1.75 13.12
N MET A 93 -3.16 2.53 12.35
CA MET A 93 -3.28 3.99 12.29
C MET A 93 -4.69 4.44 11.87
N MET A 94 -5.28 3.80 10.84
CA MET A 94 -6.66 4.10 10.43
C MET A 94 -7.67 3.79 11.53
N GLY A 95 -7.45 2.72 12.31
CA GLY A 95 -8.26 2.40 13.48
C GLY A 95 -8.19 3.47 14.56
N GLU A 96 -7.00 4.01 14.84
CA GLU A 96 -6.83 5.13 15.78
C GLU A 96 -7.49 6.41 15.28
N MET A 97 -7.40 6.73 13.98
CA MET A 97 -8.11 7.86 13.39
C MET A 97 -9.63 7.73 13.55
N GLN A 98 -10.18 6.54 13.31
CA GLN A 98 -11.62 6.30 13.50
C GLN A 98 -12.05 6.56 14.95
N LYS A 99 -11.29 6.09 15.94
CA LYS A 99 -11.59 6.33 17.37
C LYS A 99 -11.65 7.81 17.71
N VAL A 100 -10.75 8.62 17.15
CA VAL A 100 -10.74 10.08 17.38
C VAL A 100 -11.97 10.73 16.76
N VAL A 101 -12.32 10.35 15.53
CA VAL A 101 -13.53 10.85 14.85
C VAL A 101 -14.79 10.46 15.61
N ASP A 102 -14.91 9.21 16.05
CA ASP A 102 -16.05 8.70 16.82
C ASP A 102 -16.21 9.45 18.14
N LYS A 103 -15.09 9.68 18.85
CA LYS A 103 -15.09 10.45 20.10
C LYS A 103 -15.59 11.87 19.86
N TRP A 104 -15.02 12.57 18.88
CA TRP A 104 -15.43 13.94 18.56
C TRP A 104 -16.91 14.02 18.18
N TYR A 105 -17.39 13.08 17.35
CA TYR A 105 -18.79 13.02 16.94
C TYR A 105 -19.72 12.83 18.14
N ASN A 106 -19.39 11.91 19.06
CA ASN A 106 -20.20 11.65 20.25
C ASN A 106 -20.21 12.83 21.24
N GLU A 107 -19.13 13.60 21.33
CA GLU A 107 -19.03 14.80 22.18
C GLU A 107 -19.80 16.01 21.62
N ASN A 108 -20.08 16.03 20.31
CA ASN A 108 -20.72 17.16 19.61
C ASN A 108 -22.09 16.79 19.00
N LYS A 109 -22.68 15.68 19.43
CA LYS A 109 -24.03 15.24 19.07
C LYS A 109 -25.07 15.72 20.09
#